data_AF-A0A915MPY6-F1
#
_entry.id   AF-A0A915MPY6-F1
#
_cell.length_a   1.000
_cell.length_b   1.000
_cell.length_c   1.000
_cell.angle_alpha   90.00
_cell.angle_beta   90.00
_cell.angle_gamma   90.00
#
_symmetry.space_group_name_H-M   'P 1'
#
loop_
_entity.id
_entity.type
_entity.pdbx_description
1 polymer ?
#
loop_
_entity_poly.entity_id
_entity_poly.type
_entity_poly.pdbx_seq_one_letter_code
_entity_poly.pdbx_strand_id
1 'polypeptide(L)'
;MASPLSNESISRVKDMMNLPKEELFAKLQSEPLSFFKNLKELPDEYATVVYEAFAMHWDRIDKKILHAQSVMDSLTPRCKGREAYDYIEPLVDLDRKILFGHRLVIEATLIAEIDHVLDIALKVSENLDPNNVSEDEGDNKIGSLRADSLYLSDVFFDVSEKYLKSYLGLPW
;
A
#
# COMPACT_ATOMS: atom_id res chain seq x y z
N MET A 1 -14.30 -20.65 0.69
CA MET A 1 -13.25 -21.55 1.21
C MET A 1 -11.97 -20.76 1.30
N ALA A 2 -11.34 -20.67 2.47
CA ALA A 2 -10.07 -19.97 2.62
C ALA A 2 -8.95 -20.70 1.84
N SER A 3 -8.04 -19.94 1.23
CA SER A 3 -6.91 -20.51 0.50
C SER A 3 -5.93 -21.22 1.46
N PRO A 4 -5.14 -22.21 0.99
CA PRO A 4 -4.14 -22.88 1.83
C PRO A 4 -3.15 -21.89 2.48
N LEU A 5 -2.77 -20.83 1.75
CA LEU A 5 -1.90 -19.74 2.22
C LEU A 5 -2.54 -18.89 3.33
N SER A 6 -3.87 -18.71 3.27
CA SER A 6 -4.63 -18.01 4.33
C SER A 6 -4.63 -18.81 5.63
N ASN A 7 -4.82 -20.12 5.57
CA ASN A 7 -4.80 -20.98 6.75
C ASN A 7 -3.42 -21.02 7.41
N GLU A 8 -2.34 -21.05 6.63
CA GLU A 8 -0.97 -21.02 7.14
C GLU A 8 -0.63 -19.68 7.82
N SER A 9 -0.98 -18.56 7.19
CA SER A 9 -0.73 -17.22 7.74
C SER A 9 -1.49 -17.02 9.05
N ILE A 10 -2.76 -17.44 9.12
CA ILE A 10 -3.58 -17.37 10.33
C ILE A 10 -3.00 -18.26 11.45
N SER A 11 -2.55 -19.48 11.13
CA SER A 11 -1.90 -20.35 12.11
C SER A 11 -0.64 -19.70 12.69
N ARG A 12 0.20 -19.12 11.83
CA ARG A 12 1.41 -18.40 12.25
C ARG A 12 1.09 -17.24 13.18
N VAL A 13 0.06 -16.44 12.88
CA VAL A 13 -0.38 -15.36 13.79
C VAL A 13 -0.75 -15.93 15.16
N LYS A 14 -1.54 -16.99 15.21
CA LYS A 14 -1.94 -17.62 16.48
C LYS A 14 -0.75 -18.13 17.28
N ASP A 15 0.25 -18.70 16.62
CA ASP A 15 1.48 -19.14 17.27
C ASP A 15 2.28 -17.97 17.84
N MET A 16 2.38 -16.87 17.09
CA MET A 16 3.07 -15.64 17.51
C MET A 16 2.40 -14.97 18.72
N MET A 17 1.08 -15.14 18.91
CA MET A 17 0.34 -14.53 20.03
C MET A 17 0.79 -15.04 21.40
N ASN A 18 1.57 -16.14 21.46
CA ASN A 18 2.18 -16.64 22.69
C ASN A 18 3.47 -15.88 23.07
N LEU A 19 3.98 -15.01 22.20
CA LEU A 19 5.19 -14.23 22.45
C LEU A 19 4.90 -12.98 23.31
N PRO A 20 5.92 -12.45 24.02
CA PRO A 20 5.82 -11.12 24.63
C PRO A 20 5.44 -10.06 23.58
N LYS A 21 4.68 -9.03 23.99
CA LYS A 21 4.15 -8.00 23.06
C LYS A 21 5.22 -7.37 22.18
N GLU A 22 6.39 -7.07 22.73
CA GLU A 22 7.51 -6.47 21.99
C GLU A 22 8.05 -7.41 20.90
N GLU A 23 8.24 -8.69 21.22
CA GLU A 23 8.70 -9.70 20.27
C GLU A 23 7.65 -10.00 19.19
N LEU A 24 6.36 -10.04 19.58
CA LEU A 24 5.24 -10.17 18.66
C LEU A 24 5.25 -9.01 17.65
N PHE A 25 5.37 -7.77 18.13
CA PHE A 25 5.35 -6.59 17.28
C PHE A 25 6.55 -6.56 16.34
N ALA A 26 7.75 -6.87 16.84
CA ALA A 26 8.94 -6.95 16.03
C ALA A 26 8.82 -8.01 14.91
N LYS A 27 8.26 -9.19 15.22
CA LYS A 27 8.01 -10.22 14.22
C LYS A 27 7.00 -9.78 13.18
N LEU A 28 5.84 -9.28 13.60
CA LEU A 28 4.79 -8.82 12.68
C LEU A 28 5.30 -7.72 11.74
N GLN A 29 6.07 -6.75 12.25
CA GLN A 29 6.64 -5.66 11.44
C GLN A 29 7.73 -6.11 10.45
N SER A 30 8.29 -7.30 10.67
CA SER A 30 9.28 -7.92 9.77
C SER A 30 8.63 -8.74 8.65
N GLU A 31 7.34 -9.07 8.78
CA GLU A 31 6.62 -9.80 7.74
C GLU A 31 6.38 -8.92 6.50
N PRO A 32 6.44 -9.50 5.29
CA PRO A 32 6.12 -8.78 4.06
C PRO A 32 4.63 -8.43 4.00
N LEU A 33 4.25 -7.40 3.25
CA LEU A 33 2.83 -7.00 3.07
C LEU A 33 1.94 -8.15 2.57
N SER A 34 2.50 -9.08 1.78
CA SER A 34 1.81 -10.27 1.30
C SER A 34 1.34 -11.21 2.41
N PHE A 35 1.99 -11.20 3.58
CA PHE A 35 1.54 -11.94 4.77
C PHE A 35 0.17 -11.43 5.22
N PHE A 36 0.01 -10.12 5.32
CA PHE A 36 -1.23 -9.49 5.79
C PHE A 36 -2.38 -9.64 4.80
N LYS A 37 -2.10 -9.72 3.49
CA LYS A 37 -3.10 -10.00 2.43
C LYS A 37 -3.84 -11.33 2.63
N ASN A 38 -3.32 -12.23 3.46
CA ASN A 38 -3.87 -13.55 3.75
C ASN A 38 -4.67 -13.63 5.06
N LEU A 39 -4.85 -12.52 5.77
CA LEU A 39 -5.45 -12.46 7.11
C LEU A 39 -6.92 -12.03 7.13
N LYS A 40 -7.63 -12.09 5.99
CA LYS A 40 -9.05 -11.70 5.87
C LYS A 40 -9.92 -12.35 6.95
N GLU A 41 -9.76 -13.66 7.14
CA GLU A 41 -10.55 -14.48 8.05
C GLU A 41 -9.95 -14.58 9.46
N LEU A 42 -8.97 -13.72 9.79
CA LEU A 42 -8.37 -13.69 11.12
C LEU A 42 -9.42 -13.21 12.14
N PRO A 43 -9.66 -13.95 13.24
CA PRO A 43 -10.60 -13.50 14.27
C PRO A 43 -10.22 -12.12 14.83
N ASP A 44 -11.22 -11.27 15.08
CA ASP A 44 -11.01 -9.87 15.46
C ASP A 44 -10.16 -9.69 16.74
N GLU A 45 -10.23 -10.64 17.67
CA GLU A 45 -9.39 -10.68 18.88
C GLU A 45 -7.88 -10.68 18.55
N TYR A 46 -7.49 -11.37 17.48
CA TYR A 46 -6.11 -11.39 16.98
C TYR A 46 -5.86 -10.25 15.99
N ALA A 47 -6.83 -9.97 15.12
CA ALA A 47 -6.68 -8.99 14.06
C ALA A 47 -6.49 -7.57 14.60
N THR A 48 -7.09 -7.23 15.74
CA THR A 48 -6.88 -5.93 16.39
C THR A 48 -5.42 -5.74 16.82
N VAL A 49 -4.81 -6.77 17.43
CA VAL A 49 -3.40 -6.73 17.85
C VAL A 49 -2.46 -6.70 16.65
N VAL A 50 -2.76 -7.49 15.62
CA VAL A 50 -2.00 -7.46 14.35
C VAL A 50 -2.11 -6.08 13.70
N TYR A 51 -3.28 -5.46 13.74
CA TYR A 51 -3.51 -4.13 13.19
C TYR A 51 -2.71 -3.04 13.91
N GLU A 52 -2.58 -3.11 15.24
CA GLU A 52 -1.70 -2.21 16.00
C GLU A 52 -0.25 -2.29 15.50
N ALA A 53 0.27 -3.50 15.26
CA ALA A 53 1.62 -3.67 14.73
C ALA A 53 1.74 -3.24 13.26
N PHE A 54 0.67 -3.46 12.49
CA PHE A 54 0.58 -3.12 11.06
C PHE A 54 0.60 -1.60 10.81
N ALA A 55 0.10 -0.79 11.75
CA ALA A 55 0.06 0.67 11.62
C ALA A 55 1.42 1.30 11.26
N MET A 56 2.53 0.69 11.65
CA MET A 56 3.87 1.18 11.27
C MET A 56 4.17 1.10 9.76
N HIS A 57 3.46 0.27 8.99
CA HIS A 57 3.57 0.26 7.54
C HIS A 57 3.01 1.55 6.93
N TRP A 58 1.95 2.12 7.50
CA TRP A 58 1.45 3.44 7.11
C TRP A 58 2.48 4.54 7.38
N ASP A 59 3.07 4.56 8.58
CA ASP A 59 4.12 5.54 8.92
C ASP A 59 5.31 5.49 7.95
N ARG A 60 5.65 4.29 7.44
CA ARG A 60 6.72 4.11 6.44
C ARG A 60 6.31 4.66 5.08
N ILE A 61 5.09 4.37 4.64
CA ILE A 61 4.56 4.86 3.36
C ILE A 61 4.40 6.37 3.37
N ASP A 62 3.85 6.95 4.44
CA ASP A 62 3.69 8.41 4.54
C ASP A 62 5.03 9.13 4.41
N LYS A 63 6.08 8.62 5.06
CA LYS A 63 7.45 9.14 4.91
C LYS A 63 7.97 8.99 3.47
N LYS A 64 7.67 7.88 2.80
CA LYS A 64 8.08 7.63 1.42
C LYS A 64 7.34 8.56 0.44
N ILE A 65 6.05 8.79 0.66
CA ILE A 65 5.24 9.76 -0.10
C ILE A 65 5.87 11.14 0.02
N LEU A 66 6.13 11.62 1.25
CA LEU A 66 6.75 12.93 1.49
C LEU A 66 8.13 13.04 0.81
N HIS A 67 8.93 11.98 0.85
CA HIS A 67 10.21 11.94 0.16
C HIS A 67 10.05 12.03 -1.37
N ALA A 68 9.17 11.22 -1.95
CA ALA A 68 8.91 11.24 -3.39
C ALA A 68 8.37 12.60 -3.85
N GLN A 69 7.46 13.21 -3.08
CA GLN A 69 6.97 14.56 -3.32
C GLN A 69 8.13 15.57 -3.33
N SER A 70 9.03 15.52 -2.34
CA SER A 70 10.19 16.41 -2.30
C SER A 70 11.14 16.23 -3.50
N VAL A 71 11.37 14.99 -3.95
CA VAL A 71 12.21 14.70 -5.12
C VAL A 71 11.56 15.24 -6.39
N MET A 72 10.29 14.92 -6.61
CA MET A 72 9.53 15.40 -7.77
C MET A 72 9.41 16.93 -7.79
N ASP A 73 9.31 17.58 -6.63
CA ASP A 73 9.27 19.03 -6.54
C ASP A 73 10.58 19.72 -6.92
N SER A 74 11.71 19.01 -6.78
CA SER A 74 13.03 19.50 -7.19
C SER A 74 13.29 19.37 -8.69
N LEU A 75 12.46 18.60 -9.41
CA LEU A 75 12.57 18.46 -10.86
C LEU A 75 12.16 19.75 -11.58
N THR A 76 12.73 19.97 -12.76
CA THR A 76 12.38 21.14 -13.58
C THR A 76 10.88 21.10 -13.97
N PRO A 77 10.20 22.25 -14.16
CA PRO A 77 8.78 22.29 -14.48
C PRO A 77 8.34 21.47 -15.70
N ARG A 78 9.26 21.18 -16.64
CA ARG A 78 9.02 20.33 -17.81
C ARG A 78 8.89 18.84 -17.47
N CYS A 79 9.45 18.42 -16.35
CA CYS A 79 9.39 17.04 -15.85
C CYS A 79 8.31 16.85 -14.78
N LYS A 80 7.68 17.94 -14.30
CA LYS A 80 6.56 17.90 -13.36
C LYS A 80 5.28 17.53 -14.11
N GLY A 81 5.02 16.23 -14.26
CA GLY A 81 3.71 15.75 -14.70
C GLY A 81 2.63 16.21 -13.72
N ARG A 82 1.76 17.14 -14.13
CA ARG A 82 0.66 17.69 -13.31
C ARG A 82 -0.24 16.63 -12.67
N GLU A 83 -0.33 15.47 -13.30
CA GLU A 83 -1.29 14.42 -12.97
C GLU A 83 -0.83 13.57 -11.77
N ALA A 84 0.47 13.40 -11.50
CA ALA A 84 0.96 12.42 -10.53
C ALA A 84 0.58 12.72 -9.05
N TYR A 85 0.37 14.00 -8.70
CA TYR A 85 0.07 14.42 -7.33
C TYR A 85 -1.42 14.31 -6.98
N ASP A 86 -2.31 14.51 -7.95
CA ASP A 86 -3.77 14.55 -7.73
C ASP A 86 -4.37 13.17 -7.37
N TYR A 87 -3.61 12.08 -7.58
CA TYR A 87 -4.08 10.70 -7.33
C TYR A 87 -3.77 10.14 -5.94
N ILE A 88 -2.93 10.81 -5.13
CA ILE A 88 -2.53 10.31 -3.80
C ILE A 88 -3.50 10.81 -2.71
N GLU A 89 -4.09 11.99 -2.88
CA GLU A 89 -4.92 12.68 -1.90
C GLU A 89 -6.24 11.95 -1.50
N PRO A 90 -6.94 11.21 -2.39
CA PRO A 90 -8.20 10.55 -2.04
C PRO A 90 -8.08 9.32 -1.12
N LEU A 91 -6.87 8.86 -0.79
CA LEU A 91 -6.63 7.55 -0.17
C LEU A 91 -6.89 7.50 1.34
N VAL A 92 -7.21 8.65 1.98
CA VAL A 92 -7.18 8.80 3.44
C VAL A 92 -8.49 9.39 3.98
N ASP A 93 -9.57 8.61 3.98
CA ASP A 93 -10.58 8.64 5.08
C ASP A 93 -11.60 7.48 4.93
N LEU A 94 -11.28 6.31 5.49
CA LEU A 94 -12.23 5.18 5.58
C LEU A 94 -12.66 4.98 7.04
N ASP A 95 -13.93 5.27 7.32
CA ASP A 95 -14.55 5.18 8.65
C ASP A 95 -14.60 3.71 9.17
N ARG A 96 -14.64 3.53 10.50
CA ARG A 96 -14.17 2.34 11.22
C ARG A 96 -15.19 1.18 11.37
N LYS A 97 -15.98 0.84 10.34
CA LYS A 97 -17.09 -0.14 10.46
C LYS A 97 -16.90 -1.48 9.73
N ILE A 98 -15.67 -1.95 9.53
CA ILE A 98 -15.39 -3.27 8.93
C ILE A 98 -14.50 -4.12 9.86
N LEU A 99 -14.57 -5.45 9.72
CA LEU A 99 -13.73 -6.40 10.47
C LEU A 99 -12.25 -6.09 10.29
N PHE A 100 -11.44 -6.27 11.34
CA PHE A 100 -10.02 -5.92 11.29
C PHE A 100 -9.23 -6.80 10.33
N GLY A 101 -9.61 -8.09 10.20
CA GLY A 101 -9.02 -8.98 9.19
C GLY A 101 -9.24 -8.48 7.76
N HIS A 102 -10.45 -7.99 7.46
CA HIS A 102 -10.76 -7.40 6.15
C HIS A 102 -9.95 -6.12 5.92
N ARG A 103 -9.88 -5.27 6.95
CA ARG A 103 -9.12 -4.03 6.94
C ARG A 103 -7.64 -4.26 6.67
N LEU A 104 -7.02 -5.24 7.33
CA LEU A 104 -5.62 -5.64 7.10
C LEU A 104 -5.37 -6.00 5.63
N VAL A 105 -6.25 -6.77 5.00
CA VAL A 105 -6.08 -7.17 3.59
C VAL A 105 -6.23 -5.99 2.64
N ILE A 106 -7.21 -5.12 2.90
CA ILE A 106 -7.49 -3.92 2.11
C ILE A 106 -6.28 -2.97 2.19
N GLU A 107 -5.85 -2.62 3.40
CA GLU A 107 -4.76 -1.68 3.62
C GLU A 107 -3.41 -2.24 3.19
N ALA A 108 -3.13 -3.54 3.41
CA ALA A 108 -1.90 -4.17 2.93
C ALA A 108 -1.83 -4.25 1.40
N THR A 109 -2.98 -4.38 0.74
CA THR A 109 -3.07 -4.25 -0.72
C THR A 109 -2.73 -2.84 -1.14
N LEU A 110 -3.42 -1.84 -0.58
CA LEU A 110 -3.23 -0.45 -0.94
C LEU A 110 -1.77 0.01 -0.71
N ILE A 111 -1.21 -0.28 0.46
CA ILE A 111 0.19 0.05 0.79
C ILE A 111 1.17 -0.59 -0.21
N ALA A 112 0.96 -1.86 -0.58
CA ALA A 112 1.86 -2.53 -1.52
C ALA A 112 1.87 -1.88 -2.90
N GLU A 113 0.70 -1.48 -3.41
CA GLU A 113 0.59 -0.86 -4.73
C GLU A 113 1.11 0.60 -4.71
N ILE A 114 0.84 1.37 -3.64
CA ILE A 114 1.44 2.70 -3.44
C ILE A 114 2.97 2.59 -3.41
N ASP A 115 3.51 1.65 -2.63
CA ASP A 115 4.96 1.44 -2.48
C ASP A 115 5.64 1.19 -3.83
N HIS A 116 4.98 0.39 -4.68
CA HIS A 116 5.42 0.08 -6.03
C HIS A 116 5.44 1.30 -6.94
N VAL A 117 4.35 2.08 -6.97
CA VAL A 117 4.28 3.31 -7.79
C VAL A 117 5.32 4.33 -7.34
N LEU A 118 5.52 4.49 -6.02
CA LEU A 118 6.56 5.38 -5.48
C LEU A 118 7.97 4.92 -5.88
N ASP A 119 8.25 3.62 -5.90
CA ASP A 119 9.54 3.10 -6.37
C ASP A 119 9.79 3.44 -7.84
N ILE A 120 8.76 3.35 -8.69
CA ILE A 120 8.87 3.71 -10.10
C ILE A 120 9.07 5.22 -10.23
N ALA A 121 8.29 6.03 -9.51
CA ALA A 121 8.43 7.49 -9.51
C ALA A 121 9.84 7.94 -9.11
N LEU A 122 10.40 7.35 -8.05
CA LEU A 122 11.76 7.65 -7.60
C LEU A 122 12.80 7.21 -8.63
N LYS A 123 12.70 5.98 -9.17
CA LYS A 123 13.60 5.49 -10.22
C LYS A 123 13.55 6.36 -11.47
N VAL A 124 12.37 6.78 -11.90
CA VAL A 124 12.23 7.68 -13.05
C VAL A 124 12.90 9.02 -12.75
N SER A 125 12.65 9.58 -11.57
CA SER A 125 13.23 10.86 -11.14
C SER A 125 14.77 10.83 -11.07
N GLU A 126 15.36 9.75 -10.56
CA GLU A 126 16.82 9.55 -10.54
C GLU A 126 17.43 9.49 -11.95
N ASN A 127 16.68 8.96 -12.92
CA ASN A 127 17.11 8.78 -14.30
C ASN A 127 16.74 9.96 -15.22
N LEU A 128 16.21 11.05 -14.67
CA LEU A 128 15.96 12.30 -15.35
C LEU A 128 17.06 13.29 -14.95
N ASP A 129 18.11 13.41 -15.76
CA ASP A 129 19.11 14.49 -15.59
C ASP A 129 18.44 15.83 -15.95
N PRO A 130 18.27 16.77 -14.99
CA PRO A 130 17.63 18.06 -15.25
C PRO A 130 18.34 18.90 -16.33
N ASN A 131 19.55 18.52 -16.75
CA ASN A 131 20.34 19.24 -17.75
C ASN A 131 20.48 18.52 -19.11
N ASN A 132 20.00 17.28 -19.27
CA ASN A 132 20.41 16.46 -20.42
C ASN A 132 19.39 15.44 -20.96
N VAL A 133 18.12 15.52 -20.58
CA VAL A 133 17.09 14.61 -21.11
C VAL A 133 16.52 15.17 -22.42
N SER A 134 16.59 14.38 -23.49
CA SER A 134 15.87 14.67 -24.74
C SER A 134 14.35 14.52 -24.53
N GLU A 135 13.53 15.34 -25.19
CA GLU A 135 12.06 15.34 -25.01
C GLU A 135 11.45 13.93 -25.22
N ASP A 136 11.96 13.15 -26.19
CA ASP A 136 11.47 11.80 -26.50
C ASP A 136 11.79 10.75 -25.42
N GLU A 137 12.92 10.86 -24.72
CA GLU A 137 13.27 9.96 -23.60
C GLU A 137 12.50 10.33 -22.32
N GLY A 138 12.22 11.61 -22.13
CA GLY A 138 11.37 12.11 -21.06
C GLY A 138 9.94 11.56 -21.20
N ASP A 139 9.36 11.66 -22.40
CA ASP A 139 7.99 11.24 -22.67
C ASP A 139 7.78 9.72 -22.51
N ASN A 140 8.74 8.89 -22.93
CA ASN A 140 8.65 7.43 -22.73
C ASN A 140 8.72 7.03 -21.24
N LYS A 141 9.60 7.67 -20.46
CA LYS A 141 9.73 7.40 -19.01
C LYS A 141 8.57 7.97 -18.19
N ILE A 142 7.97 9.08 -18.62
CA ILE A 142 6.72 9.61 -18.06
C ILE A 142 5.53 8.72 -18.45
N GLY A 143 5.58 8.10 -19.64
CA GLY A 143 4.57 7.14 -20.11
C GLY A 143 4.38 5.95 -19.17
N SER A 144 5.45 5.39 -18.59
CA SER A 144 5.33 4.30 -17.61
C SER A 144 4.64 4.77 -16.33
N LEU A 145 4.98 5.96 -15.81
CA LEU A 145 4.31 6.53 -14.64
C LEU A 145 2.80 6.74 -14.85
N ARG A 146 2.40 7.14 -16.07
CA ARG A 146 0.98 7.26 -16.42
C ARG A 146 0.28 5.89 -16.40
N ALA A 147 0.90 4.86 -16.96
CA ALA A 147 0.35 3.50 -16.96
C ALA A 147 0.20 2.95 -15.53
N ASP A 148 1.21 3.13 -14.69
CA ASP A 148 1.20 2.66 -13.30
C ASP A 148 0.21 3.44 -12.43
N SER A 149 0.01 4.74 -12.71
CA SER A 149 -1.01 5.57 -12.08
C SER A 149 -2.44 5.15 -12.44
N LEU A 150 -2.68 4.78 -13.71
CA LEU A 150 -3.97 4.20 -14.13
C LEU A 150 -4.22 2.88 -13.42
N TYR A 151 -3.20 2.02 -13.33
CA TYR A 151 -3.30 0.77 -12.57
C TYR A 151 -3.59 1.01 -11.07
N LEU A 152 -2.96 2.01 -10.45
CA LEU A 152 -3.28 2.38 -9.06
C LEU A 152 -4.73 2.84 -8.89
N SER A 153 -5.30 3.51 -9.90
CA SER A 153 -6.72 3.89 -9.91
C SER A 153 -7.64 2.67 -9.96
N ASP A 154 -7.29 1.66 -10.75
CA ASP A 154 -8.02 0.39 -10.80
C ASP A 154 -7.92 -0.36 -9.45
N VAL A 155 -6.74 -0.38 -8.84
CA VAL A 155 -6.53 -0.94 -7.49
C VAL A 155 -7.40 -0.20 -6.47
N PHE A 156 -7.49 1.13 -6.55
CA PHE A 156 -8.32 1.91 -5.63
C PHE A 156 -9.81 1.58 -5.79
N PHE A 157 -10.27 1.39 -7.02
CA PHE A 157 -11.63 0.93 -7.29
C PHE A 157 -11.89 -0.44 -6.66
N ASP A 158 -10.98 -1.40 -6.88
CA ASP A 158 -11.05 -2.74 -6.30
C ASP A 158 -11.08 -2.70 -4.76
N VAL A 159 -10.19 -1.92 -4.15
CA VAL A 159 -10.10 -1.73 -2.69
C VAL A 159 -11.40 -1.13 -2.16
N SER A 160 -11.92 -0.11 -2.84
CA SER A 160 -13.17 0.56 -2.47
C SER A 160 -14.37 -0.39 -2.57
N GLU A 161 -14.45 -1.21 -3.61
CA GLU A 161 -15.49 -2.23 -3.77
C GLU A 161 -15.43 -3.25 -2.62
N LYS A 162 -14.23 -3.73 -2.29
CA LYS A 162 -13.99 -4.69 -1.21
C LYS A 162 -14.33 -4.12 0.16
N TYR A 163 -14.02 -2.84 0.38
CA TYR A 163 -14.42 -2.11 1.57
C TYR A 163 -15.95 -2.02 1.67
N LEU A 164 -16.63 -1.59 0.61
CA LEU A 164 -18.10 -1.49 0.56
C LEU A 164 -18.78 -2.84 0.77
N LYS A 165 -18.27 -3.89 0.13
CA LYS A 165 -18.74 -5.26 0.34
C LYS A 165 -18.59 -5.68 1.79
N SER A 166 -17.43 -5.42 2.39
CA SER A 166 -17.18 -5.72 3.82
C SER A 166 -18.13 -4.94 4.74
N TYR A 167 -18.36 -3.66 4.45
CA TYR A 167 -19.26 -2.79 5.22
C TYR A 167 -20.71 -3.27 5.14
N LEU A 168 -21.15 -3.70 3.96
CA LEU A 168 -22.51 -4.17 3.70
C LEU A 168 -22.72 -5.66 4.05
N GLY A 169 -21.69 -6.37 4.51
CA GLY A 169 -21.75 -7.81 4.78
C GLY A 169 -21.92 -8.66 3.52
N LEU A 170 -21.49 -8.16 2.37
CA LEU A 170 -21.53 -8.83 1.07
C LEU A 170 -20.25 -9.65 0.82
N PRO A 171 -20.32 -10.72 0.00
CA PRO A 171 -19.16 -11.51 -0.35
C PRO A 171 -18.18 -10.76 -1.27
N TRP A 172 -16.89 -11.00 -1.05
CA TRP A 172 -15.74 -10.59 -1.88
C TRP A 172 -14.76 -11.73 -2.01
#